data_AF-A0A2P7NU44-F1
#
_entry.id   AF-A0A2P7NU44-F1
#
_cell.length_a   1.000
_cell.length_b   1.000
_cell.length_c   1.000
_cell.angle_alpha   90.00
_cell.angle_beta   90.00
_cell.angle_gamma   90.00
#
_symmetry.space_group_name_H-M   'P 1'
#
loop_
_entity.id
_entity.type
_entity.pdbx_description
1 polymer ?
#
loop_
_entity_poly.entity_id
_entity_poly.type
_entity_poly.pdbx_seq_one_letter_code
_entity_poly.pdbx_strand_id
1 'polypeptide(L)'
;MNIQSNEFIEALRIITDFLTGNMKYFLLMFLIYVCRNGISNFLSRWTSFSFRNRESEIGIKASTSQDEDKSNVSSGDQLENLENKEKSVDKIIEEKVEEKSWFVEMYSAFHDGRIEDAKEAFSRYELAERNNPEFTKNKAFYLYFLFVEGKDNTAITQLEELAESTSDEEIKYHILEWLALCYKISSQIMKEIELWEGVINKTKSEKLITSAITNLAQTKIRDGAPEYAKKLLIERLVLVDEESQKSELFLTLAEVEESQKNNKLSVFCKDKSLEYDVNNRDKLFSSAYSAGEEKIEEISISNYINLLQIDRHNSLALNNLGVHAKEAGLIIKAVEKYKKSADLDNTLAMSNLGYLFLNAGFTEEAEEIAKKASQIHDPHKNVYSLLSTIVDKKDEENKKWNEIIENSSKKQKQIRKYTEQFYIGSSNKLDGDWILSSDDSKIININSINGAVNVAWTELTGINSSSSYKVELIGIITGSSFSGRYKRNKEGNDTQFVGILGRVGFNKDVACIGFLSDDEMILNVVAENHKDSLALSFYRKK
;
A
#
# COMPACT_ATOMS: atom_id res chain seq x y z
N MET A 1 -43.02 35.83 -22.63
CA MET A 1 -41.61 35.69 -23.05
C MET A 1 -40.76 35.48 -21.81
N ASN A 2 -40.49 34.24 -21.39
CA ASN A 2 -39.46 33.97 -20.36
C ASN A 2 -39.02 32.50 -20.30
N ILE A 3 -39.02 31.80 -21.45
CA ILE A 3 -38.60 30.38 -21.54
C ILE A 3 -37.19 30.26 -22.12
N GLN A 4 -36.78 31.15 -23.04
CA GLN A 4 -35.43 31.15 -23.63
C GLN A 4 -34.30 31.58 -22.67
N SER A 5 -34.59 32.32 -21.58
CA SER A 5 -33.56 32.79 -20.65
C SER A 5 -33.04 31.69 -19.72
N ASN A 6 -33.81 30.62 -19.51
CA ASN A 6 -33.45 29.56 -18.57
C ASN A 6 -32.56 28.48 -19.20
N GLU A 7 -32.77 28.17 -20.48
CA GLU A 7 -31.93 27.22 -21.24
C GLU A 7 -30.51 27.75 -21.46
N PHE A 8 -30.36 29.05 -21.70
CA PHE A 8 -29.04 29.67 -21.86
C PHE A 8 -28.23 29.64 -20.55
N ILE A 9 -28.88 29.86 -19.40
CA ILE A 9 -28.24 29.82 -18.09
C ILE A 9 -27.83 28.38 -17.72
N GLU A 10 -28.67 27.39 -18.03
CA GLU A 10 -28.31 25.98 -17.84
C GLU A 10 -27.17 25.54 -18.75
N ALA A 11 -27.18 25.92 -20.03
CA ALA A 11 -26.09 25.61 -20.95
C ALA A 11 -24.77 26.26 -20.49
N LEU A 12 -24.83 27.51 -20.02
CA LEU A 12 -23.66 28.19 -19.47
C LEU A 12 -23.13 27.47 -18.22
N ARG A 13 -24.01 27.00 -17.34
CA ARG A 13 -23.63 26.24 -16.13
C ARG A 13 -22.96 24.92 -16.48
N ILE A 14 -23.52 24.16 -17.43
CA ILE A 14 -22.96 22.89 -17.91
C ILE A 14 -21.57 23.12 -18.51
N ILE A 15 -21.40 24.19 -19.29
CA ILE A 15 -20.10 24.55 -19.87
C ILE A 15 -19.11 24.96 -18.78
N THR A 16 -19.49 25.77 -17.78
CA THR A 16 -18.57 26.11 -16.68
C THR A 16 -18.26 24.93 -15.79
N ASP A 17 -19.20 24.04 -15.50
CA ASP A 17 -18.96 22.84 -14.68
C ASP A 17 -18.04 21.86 -15.43
N PHE A 18 -18.24 21.71 -16.75
CA PHE A 18 -17.35 20.91 -17.61
C PHE A 18 -15.95 21.50 -17.69
N LEU A 19 -15.82 22.81 -17.92
CA LEU A 19 -14.53 23.48 -17.98
C LEU A 19 -13.81 23.37 -16.64
N THR A 20 -14.49 23.66 -15.53
CA THR A 20 -13.93 23.63 -14.17
C THR A 20 -13.52 22.22 -13.74
N GLY A 21 -14.36 21.22 -14.03
CA GLY A 21 -14.06 19.81 -13.74
C GLY A 21 -12.88 19.26 -14.55
N ASN A 22 -12.63 19.81 -15.74
CA ASN A 22 -11.57 19.37 -16.65
C ASN A 22 -10.37 20.33 -16.73
N MET A 23 -10.33 21.40 -15.94
CA MET A 23 -9.27 22.42 -15.98
C MET A 23 -7.87 21.84 -15.81
N LYS A 24 -7.71 20.76 -15.03
CA LYS A 24 -6.41 20.08 -14.85
C LYS A 24 -5.94 19.40 -16.14
N TYR A 25 -6.85 18.84 -16.95
CA TYR A 25 -6.52 18.27 -18.25
C TYR A 25 -6.21 19.35 -19.28
N PHE A 26 -6.93 20.48 -19.25
CA PHE A 26 -6.61 21.64 -20.10
C PHE A 26 -5.26 22.27 -19.72
N LEU A 27 -4.94 22.37 -18.43
CA LEU A 27 -3.63 22.82 -17.95
C LEU A 27 -2.53 21.84 -18.32
N LEU A 28 -2.76 20.53 -18.21
CA LEU A 28 -1.81 19.51 -18.65
C LEU A 28 -1.60 19.58 -20.17
N MET A 29 -2.67 19.73 -20.95
CA MET A 29 -2.57 19.89 -22.40
C MET A 29 -1.89 21.19 -22.79
N PHE A 30 -2.16 22.27 -22.07
CA PHE A 30 -1.47 23.55 -22.24
C PHE A 30 0.01 23.44 -21.84
N LEU A 31 0.34 22.71 -20.80
CA LEU A 31 1.73 22.51 -20.36
C LEU A 31 2.49 21.59 -21.32
N ILE A 32 1.85 20.54 -21.84
CA ILE A 32 2.38 19.73 -22.95
C ILE A 32 2.54 20.58 -24.20
N TYR A 33 1.61 21.51 -24.48
CA TYR A 33 1.68 22.43 -25.62
C TYR A 33 2.78 23.50 -25.46
N VAL A 34 2.96 24.05 -24.25
CA VAL A 34 3.99 25.07 -23.95
C VAL A 34 5.37 24.41 -23.90
N CYS A 35 5.47 23.24 -23.28
CA CYS A 35 6.68 22.45 -23.25
C CYS A 35 6.87 21.61 -24.53
N ARG A 36 5.97 21.69 -25.51
CA ARG A 36 6.04 20.85 -26.72
C ARG A 36 7.36 21.03 -27.43
N ASN A 37 7.88 22.26 -27.47
CA ASN A 37 9.16 22.54 -28.10
C ASN A 37 10.33 22.03 -27.27
N GLY A 38 10.22 21.96 -25.93
CA GLY A 38 11.27 21.40 -25.07
C GLY A 38 11.29 19.87 -25.10
N ILE A 39 10.11 19.25 -25.08
CA ILE A 39 9.91 17.80 -25.19
C ILE A 39 10.25 17.32 -26.60
N SER A 40 9.79 18.03 -27.64
CA SER A 40 10.10 17.72 -29.03
C SER A 40 11.58 17.93 -29.33
N ASN A 41 12.21 19.02 -28.88
CA ASN A 41 13.66 19.20 -29.02
C ASN A 41 14.48 18.16 -28.23
N PHE A 42 13.96 17.61 -27.14
CA PHE A 42 14.62 16.51 -26.42
C PHE A 42 14.52 15.19 -27.19
N LEU A 43 13.35 14.88 -27.76
CA LEU A 43 13.07 13.65 -28.51
C LEU A 43 13.64 13.66 -29.93
N SER A 44 13.68 14.81 -30.61
CA SER A 44 14.20 14.95 -31.98
C SER A 44 15.74 14.84 -32.04
N ARG A 45 16.42 14.98 -30.90
CA ARG A 45 17.87 14.79 -30.77
C ARG A 45 18.28 13.33 -30.56
N TRP A 46 17.34 12.40 -30.56
CA TRP A 46 17.61 10.97 -30.36
C TRP A 46 17.98 10.28 -31.68
N THR A 47 19.25 9.92 -31.82
CA THR A 47 19.79 9.20 -33.00
C THR A 47 19.96 7.70 -32.78
N SER A 48 19.83 7.21 -31.53
CA SER A 48 19.99 5.81 -31.17
C SER A 48 19.21 5.49 -29.89
N PHE A 49 18.62 4.30 -29.82
CA PHE A 49 17.94 3.77 -28.63
C PHE A 49 18.80 2.66 -28.03
N SER A 50 19.11 2.71 -26.73
CA SER A 50 19.79 1.62 -26.02
C SER A 50 18.94 1.16 -24.84
N PHE A 51 18.81 -0.16 -24.70
CA PHE A 51 18.01 -0.84 -23.69
C PHE A 51 18.88 -1.22 -22.48
N ARG A 52 18.30 -1.17 -21.27
CA ARG A 52 19.01 -1.31 -19.99
C ARG A 52 19.08 -2.79 -19.56
N ASN A 53 20.28 -3.37 -19.53
CA ASN A 53 20.60 -4.38 -18.52
C ASN A 53 22.12 -4.47 -18.18
N ARG A 54 22.35 -4.70 -16.89
CA ARG A 54 23.57 -5.14 -16.16
C ARG A 54 24.90 -4.37 -16.20
N GLU A 55 25.49 -3.80 -17.26
CA GLU A 55 26.91 -3.33 -17.11
C GLU A 55 27.49 -2.25 -18.07
N SER A 56 27.15 -0.95 -17.94
CA SER A 56 28.03 0.21 -18.30
C SER A 56 27.38 1.56 -17.97
N GLU A 57 28.12 2.50 -17.36
CA GLU A 57 27.73 3.92 -17.31
C GLU A 57 28.40 4.67 -18.46
N ILE A 58 27.65 4.99 -19.53
CA ILE A 58 28.06 5.97 -20.56
C ILE A 58 26.83 6.79 -20.95
N GLY A 59 26.94 8.11 -20.79
CA GLY A 59 25.83 9.06 -20.86
C GLY A 59 25.24 9.33 -22.24
N ILE A 60 24.20 10.16 -22.23
CA ILE A 60 23.47 10.68 -23.39
C ILE A 60 24.45 11.39 -24.34
N LYS A 61 24.61 10.89 -25.58
CA LYS A 61 25.19 11.71 -26.65
C LYS A 61 24.09 12.56 -27.28
N ALA A 62 24.00 13.81 -26.84
CA ALA A 62 23.42 14.89 -27.64
C ALA A 62 24.56 15.53 -28.45
N SER A 63 24.28 16.03 -29.65
CA SER A 63 25.21 16.91 -30.35
C SER A 63 25.54 18.12 -29.47
N THR A 64 26.82 18.33 -29.17
CA THR A 64 27.27 19.57 -28.52
C THR A 64 27.09 20.73 -29.49
N SER A 65 26.47 21.81 -29.02
CA SER A 65 26.49 23.09 -29.72
C SER A 65 27.94 23.51 -29.95
N GLN A 66 28.27 23.87 -31.19
CA GLN A 66 29.44 24.69 -31.46
C GLN A 66 29.20 26.05 -30.81
N ASP A 67 29.80 26.29 -29.65
CA ASP A 67 30.03 27.65 -29.17
C ASP A 67 31.19 28.21 -30.00
N GLU A 68 30.86 28.94 -31.06
CA GLU A 68 31.80 29.93 -31.60
C GLU A 68 31.79 31.15 -30.69
N ASP A 69 32.95 31.41 -30.10
CA ASP A 69 33.43 32.71 -29.65
C ASP A 69 32.94 33.84 -30.57
N LYS A 70 32.13 34.77 -30.04
CA LYS A 70 32.24 36.20 -30.39
C LYS A 70 32.01 37.10 -29.18
N SER A 71 33.14 37.59 -28.70
CA SER A 71 33.33 38.85 -28.01
C SER A 71 32.48 40.00 -28.57
N ASN A 72 31.95 40.81 -27.64
CA ASN A 72 31.53 42.20 -27.79
C ASN A 72 32.31 42.98 -28.86
N VAL A 73 31.60 43.69 -29.76
CA VAL A 73 31.87 45.09 -30.15
C VAL A 73 30.65 45.69 -30.88
N SER A 74 30.24 46.87 -30.39
CA SER A 74 29.62 48.04 -31.04
C SER A 74 28.25 47.97 -31.74
N SER A 75 27.36 48.73 -31.11
CA SER A 75 26.31 49.61 -31.63
C SER A 75 26.53 50.23 -33.02
N GLY A 76 25.41 50.48 -33.71
CA GLY A 76 25.30 51.51 -34.75
C GLY A 76 24.23 51.21 -35.80
N ASP A 77 23.11 51.95 -35.73
CA ASP A 77 22.32 52.52 -36.84
C ASP A 77 21.74 51.57 -37.91
N GLN A 78 20.50 51.68 -38.39
CA GLN A 78 19.50 52.75 -38.38
C GLN A 78 18.16 52.12 -38.82
N LEU A 79 17.06 52.70 -38.34
CA LEU A 79 15.73 52.55 -38.92
C LEU A 79 15.73 53.02 -40.37
N GLU A 80 15.08 52.28 -41.28
CA GLU A 80 14.11 52.88 -42.20
C GLU A 80 13.27 51.82 -42.93
N ASN A 81 12.01 52.18 -43.16
CA ASN A 81 11.01 51.56 -44.04
C ASN A 81 10.20 50.38 -43.48
N LEU A 82 9.37 50.72 -42.49
CA LEU A 82 7.97 50.31 -42.49
C LEU A 82 7.22 51.06 -43.61
N GLU A 83 6.11 50.48 -44.06
CA GLU A 83 5.27 50.93 -45.20
C GLU A 83 5.77 50.53 -46.59
N ASN A 84 5.77 49.23 -46.86
CA ASN A 84 5.15 48.68 -48.09
C ASN A 84 5.22 47.15 -48.08
N LYS A 85 4.32 46.49 -47.34
CA LYS A 85 3.90 45.09 -47.61
C LYS A 85 2.74 44.66 -46.70
N GLU A 86 1.65 45.41 -46.73
CA GLU A 86 0.37 44.98 -46.14
C GLU A 86 -0.52 44.22 -47.14
N LYS A 87 0.07 43.66 -48.21
CA LYS A 87 -0.61 42.81 -49.20
C LYS A 87 0.32 41.70 -49.70
N SER A 88 0.71 40.78 -48.82
CA SER A 88 1.20 39.43 -49.16
C SER A 88 1.45 38.60 -47.89
N VAL A 89 0.44 38.44 -47.03
CA VAL A 89 0.53 37.55 -45.85
C VAL A 89 -0.17 36.20 -46.10
N ASP A 90 -0.74 36.00 -47.29
CA ASP A 90 -1.17 34.67 -47.74
C ASP A 90 -0.06 34.04 -48.58
N LYS A 91 0.43 32.87 -48.12
CA LYS A 91 1.58 32.08 -48.61
C LYS A 91 2.95 32.65 -48.22
N ILE A 92 3.42 32.24 -47.04
CA ILE A 92 4.57 31.33 -46.85
C ILE A 92 4.55 31.00 -45.34
N ILE A 93 3.78 29.97 -44.98
CA ILE A 93 4.09 29.18 -43.79
C ILE A 93 4.90 28.02 -44.37
N GLU A 94 6.22 28.16 -44.35
CA GLU A 94 7.10 27.00 -44.46
C GLU A 94 6.77 26.09 -43.28
N GLU A 95 6.15 24.95 -43.57
CA GLU A 95 6.13 23.80 -42.68
C GLU A 95 7.57 23.42 -42.35
N LYS A 96 8.07 23.87 -41.19
CA LYS A 96 9.14 23.16 -40.50
C LYS A 96 8.56 21.84 -40.03
N VAL A 97 8.65 20.81 -40.87
CA VAL A 97 8.49 19.42 -40.44
C VAL A 97 9.61 19.16 -39.43
N GLU A 98 9.25 19.06 -38.15
CA GLU A 98 10.13 18.44 -37.15
C GLU A 98 10.37 17.00 -37.60
N GLU A 99 11.56 16.71 -38.11
CA GLU A 99 11.98 15.37 -38.51
C GLU A 99 11.96 14.48 -37.25
N LYS A 100 10.94 13.61 -37.14
CA LYS A 100 10.83 12.70 -36.00
C LYS A 100 11.89 11.61 -36.16
N SER A 101 12.53 11.24 -35.05
CA SER A 101 13.49 10.13 -35.02
C SER A 101 12.83 8.86 -35.60
N TRP A 102 13.54 8.17 -36.52
CA TRP A 102 13.06 6.95 -37.16
C TRP A 102 12.52 5.93 -36.15
N PHE A 103 13.14 5.88 -34.97
CA PHE A 103 12.74 5.01 -33.87
C PHE A 103 11.33 5.32 -33.36
N VAL A 104 11.03 6.59 -33.12
CA VAL A 104 9.71 7.02 -32.62
C VAL A 104 8.64 6.75 -33.67
N GLU A 105 8.95 7.02 -34.94
CA GLU A 105 8.05 6.70 -36.05
C GLU A 105 7.79 5.21 -36.17
N MET A 106 8.85 4.40 -36.21
CA MET A 106 8.78 2.94 -36.32
C MET A 106 8.03 2.32 -35.13
N TYR A 107 8.39 2.70 -33.90
CA TYR A 107 7.78 2.15 -32.69
C TYR A 107 6.29 2.51 -32.57
N SER A 108 5.93 3.78 -32.82
CA SER A 108 4.52 4.19 -32.80
C SER A 108 3.71 3.50 -33.90
N ALA A 109 4.28 3.36 -35.09
CA ALA A 109 3.64 2.66 -36.19
C ALA A 109 3.40 1.18 -35.86
N PHE A 110 4.36 0.46 -35.27
CA PHE A 110 4.12 -0.91 -34.80
C PHE A 110 3.05 -0.98 -33.71
N HIS A 111 3.12 -0.08 -32.71
CA HIS A 111 2.13 -0.03 -31.61
C HIS A 111 0.71 0.23 -32.13
N ASP A 112 0.56 1.07 -33.16
CA ASP A 112 -0.72 1.37 -33.81
C ASP A 112 -1.16 0.28 -34.80
N GLY A 113 -0.36 -0.77 -35.02
CA GLY A 113 -0.62 -1.82 -36.01
C GLY A 113 -0.38 -1.40 -37.46
N ARG A 114 0.27 -0.26 -37.70
CA ARG A 114 0.64 0.27 -39.03
C ARG A 114 1.99 -0.29 -39.49
N ILE A 115 1.99 -1.58 -39.83
CA ILE A 115 3.22 -2.34 -40.13
C ILE A 115 4.02 -1.74 -41.30
N GLU A 116 3.35 -1.38 -42.40
CA GLU A 116 4.06 -0.84 -43.58
C GLU A 116 4.68 0.53 -43.31
N ASP A 117 4.02 1.38 -42.51
CA ASP A 117 4.57 2.68 -42.09
C ASP A 117 5.83 2.48 -41.23
N ALA A 118 5.85 1.44 -40.38
CA ALA A 118 7.01 1.08 -39.56
C ALA A 118 8.18 0.61 -40.42
N LYS A 119 7.90 -0.23 -41.43
CA LYS A 119 8.90 -0.68 -42.42
C LYS A 119 9.43 0.49 -43.23
N GLU A 120 8.57 1.41 -43.64
CA GLU A 120 8.96 2.60 -44.41
C GLU A 120 9.85 3.52 -43.57
N ALA A 121 9.50 3.75 -42.30
CA ALA A 121 10.32 4.52 -41.37
C ALA A 121 11.73 3.93 -41.22
N PHE A 122 11.84 2.60 -41.06
CA PHE A 122 13.14 1.94 -41.00
C PHE A 122 13.88 1.96 -42.35
N SER A 123 13.18 1.80 -43.47
CA SER A 123 13.78 1.86 -44.82
C SER A 123 14.42 3.23 -45.09
N ARG A 124 13.76 4.32 -44.68
CA ARG A 124 14.34 5.68 -44.73
C ARG A 124 15.62 5.78 -43.90
N TYR A 125 15.60 5.23 -42.68
CA TYR A 125 16.79 5.16 -41.82
C TYR A 125 17.91 4.32 -42.45
N GLU A 126 17.61 3.15 -43.00
CA GLU A 126 18.58 2.27 -43.64
C GLU A 126 19.26 2.93 -44.84
N LEU A 127 18.52 3.69 -45.65
CA LEU A 127 19.09 4.46 -46.76
C LEU A 127 20.04 5.57 -46.30
N ALA A 128 19.70 6.26 -45.20
CA ALA A 128 20.47 7.39 -44.70
C ALA A 128 21.75 6.96 -43.94
N GLU A 129 21.66 5.88 -43.15
CA GLU A 129 22.64 5.57 -42.10
C GLU A 129 23.37 4.24 -42.33
N ARG A 130 23.30 3.64 -43.53
CA ARG A 130 23.91 2.32 -43.82
C ARG A 130 25.41 2.21 -43.48
N ASN A 131 26.13 3.33 -43.52
CA ASN A 131 27.56 3.40 -43.23
C ASN A 131 27.86 3.74 -41.76
N ASN A 132 26.85 3.90 -40.91
CA ASN A 132 26.99 4.21 -39.50
C ASN A 132 27.38 2.95 -38.70
N PRO A 133 28.39 3.01 -37.81
CA PRO A 133 28.75 1.88 -36.95
C PRO A 133 27.59 1.31 -36.10
N GLU A 134 26.59 2.13 -35.76
CA GLU A 134 25.43 1.72 -34.97
C GLU A 134 24.29 1.11 -35.83
N PHE A 135 24.38 1.21 -37.16
CA PHE A 135 23.34 0.72 -38.07
C PHE A 135 23.02 -0.75 -37.85
N THR A 136 24.06 -1.59 -37.74
CA THR A 136 23.89 -3.04 -37.55
C THR A 136 23.15 -3.38 -36.27
N LYS A 137 23.43 -2.67 -35.16
CA LYS A 137 22.72 -2.86 -33.89
C LYS A 137 21.27 -2.41 -33.99
N ASN A 138 21.03 -1.25 -34.60
CA ASN A 138 19.69 -0.73 -34.83
C ASN A 138 18.86 -1.61 -35.77
N LYS A 139 19.50 -2.26 -36.76
CA LYS A 139 18.85 -3.25 -37.62
C LYS A 139 18.43 -4.49 -36.84
N ALA A 140 19.28 -5.01 -35.95
CA ALA A 140 18.90 -6.14 -35.09
C ALA A 140 17.68 -5.80 -34.20
N PHE A 141 17.69 -4.61 -33.60
CA PHE A 141 16.56 -4.10 -32.84
C PHE A 141 15.27 -4.02 -33.67
N TYR A 142 15.34 -3.43 -34.86
CA TYR A 142 14.21 -3.37 -35.78
C TYR A 142 13.68 -4.76 -36.14
N LEU A 143 14.56 -5.72 -36.44
CA LEU A 143 14.17 -7.09 -36.79
C LEU A 143 13.44 -7.78 -35.64
N TYR A 144 13.84 -7.55 -34.39
CA TYR A 144 13.08 -8.04 -33.24
C TYR A 144 11.63 -7.48 -33.21
N PHE A 145 11.44 -6.18 -33.45
CA PHE A 145 10.10 -5.58 -33.51
C PHE A 145 9.30 -6.06 -34.72
N LEU A 146 9.96 -6.25 -35.86
CA LEU A 146 9.35 -6.82 -37.04
C LEU A 146 8.84 -8.26 -36.79
N PHE A 147 9.57 -9.03 -35.98
CA PHE A 147 9.11 -10.35 -35.52
C PHE A 147 7.90 -10.25 -34.57
N VAL A 148 8.01 -9.47 -33.48
CA VAL A 148 7.01 -9.45 -32.40
C VAL A 148 5.74 -8.70 -32.81
N GLU A 149 5.88 -7.48 -33.32
CA GLU A 149 4.76 -6.59 -33.65
C GLU A 149 4.37 -6.68 -35.13
N GLY A 150 5.38 -6.80 -36.00
CA GLY A 150 5.18 -6.97 -37.45
C GLY A 150 4.68 -8.36 -37.86
N LYS A 151 4.73 -9.35 -36.94
CA LYS A 151 4.31 -10.74 -37.16
C LYS A 151 5.03 -11.40 -38.35
N ASP A 152 6.26 -10.99 -38.61
CA ASP A 152 7.05 -11.45 -39.74
C ASP A 152 8.15 -12.41 -39.26
N ASN A 153 7.94 -13.70 -39.52
CA ASN A 153 8.88 -14.75 -39.12
C ASN A 153 10.20 -14.72 -39.90
N THR A 154 10.26 -14.04 -41.05
CA THR A 154 11.51 -13.91 -41.82
C THR A 154 12.56 -13.11 -41.06
N ALA A 155 12.15 -12.30 -40.08
CA ALA A 155 13.05 -11.51 -39.25
C ALA A 155 14.04 -12.37 -38.44
N ILE A 156 13.65 -13.59 -38.04
CA ILE A 156 14.56 -14.53 -37.37
C ILE A 156 15.70 -14.93 -38.30
N THR A 157 15.40 -15.31 -39.54
CA THR A 157 16.41 -15.66 -40.55
C THR A 157 17.29 -14.45 -40.87
N GLN A 158 16.71 -13.25 -40.96
CA GLN A 158 17.48 -12.02 -41.17
C GLN A 158 18.41 -11.71 -39.99
N LEU A 159 18.02 -12.01 -38.74
CA LEU A 159 18.88 -11.87 -37.56
C LEU A 159 20.03 -12.89 -37.58
N GLU A 160 19.76 -14.13 -37.97
CA GLU A 160 20.77 -15.19 -38.16
C GLU A 160 21.81 -14.75 -39.21
N GLU A 161 21.37 -14.31 -40.39
CA GLU A 161 22.24 -13.79 -41.46
C GLU A 161 23.02 -12.54 -41.01
N LEU A 162 22.38 -11.62 -40.28
CA LEU A 162 23.03 -10.42 -39.78
C LEU A 162 24.15 -10.75 -38.79
N ALA A 163 23.94 -11.74 -37.91
CA ALA A 163 24.96 -12.21 -36.97
C ALA A 163 26.14 -12.91 -37.68
N GLU A 164 25.92 -13.55 -38.82
CA GLU A 164 26.98 -14.14 -39.65
C GLU A 164 27.76 -13.08 -40.44
N SER A 165 27.11 -11.96 -40.79
CA SER A 165 27.71 -10.90 -41.61
C SER A 165 28.81 -10.08 -40.92
N THR A 166 28.86 -10.10 -39.58
CA THR A 166 29.83 -9.34 -38.79
C THR A 166 30.85 -10.25 -38.10
N SER A 167 32.11 -9.81 -38.10
CA SER A 167 33.21 -10.44 -37.34
C SER A 167 33.48 -9.74 -35.99
N ASP A 168 32.82 -8.61 -35.71
CA ASP A 168 32.94 -7.90 -34.45
C ASP A 168 32.18 -8.64 -33.35
N GLU A 169 32.89 -9.09 -32.31
CA GLU A 169 32.31 -9.94 -31.24
C GLU A 169 31.20 -9.21 -30.46
N GLU A 170 31.34 -7.90 -30.21
CA GLU A 170 30.37 -7.10 -29.45
C GLU A 170 29.10 -6.84 -30.26
N ILE A 171 29.25 -6.45 -31.53
CA ILE A 171 28.10 -6.27 -32.43
C ILE A 171 27.40 -7.61 -32.66
N LYS A 172 28.16 -8.69 -32.85
CA LYS A 172 27.61 -10.03 -33.02
C LYS A 172 26.81 -10.47 -31.79
N TYR A 173 27.38 -10.30 -30.60
CA TYR A 173 26.70 -10.64 -29.35
C TYR A 173 25.38 -9.88 -29.21
N HIS A 174 25.38 -8.57 -29.49
CA HIS A 174 24.16 -7.76 -29.45
C HIS A 174 23.07 -8.26 -30.42
N ILE A 175 23.43 -8.69 -31.63
CA ILE A 175 22.45 -9.28 -32.56
C ILE A 175 21.90 -10.59 -31.99
N LEU A 176 22.76 -11.42 -31.42
CA LEU A 176 22.39 -12.71 -30.84
C LEU A 176 21.49 -12.56 -29.59
N GLU A 177 21.62 -11.47 -28.82
CA GLU A 177 20.67 -11.14 -27.74
C GLU A 177 19.24 -10.96 -28.28
N TRP A 178 19.07 -10.19 -29.37
CA TRP A 178 17.76 -10.01 -30.01
C TRP A 178 17.21 -11.32 -30.58
N LEU A 179 18.07 -12.12 -31.22
CA LEU A 179 17.70 -13.45 -31.72
C LEU A 179 17.28 -14.40 -30.59
N ALA A 180 18.01 -14.42 -29.48
CA ALA A 180 17.67 -15.20 -28.30
C ALA A 180 16.32 -14.76 -27.69
N LEU A 181 16.02 -13.46 -27.67
CA LEU A 181 14.70 -12.97 -27.26
C LEU A 181 13.58 -13.46 -28.20
N CYS A 182 13.81 -13.50 -29.52
CA CYS A 182 12.87 -14.10 -30.48
C CYS A 182 12.65 -15.59 -30.17
N TYR A 183 13.71 -16.36 -29.92
CA TYR A 183 13.59 -17.77 -29.52
C TYR A 183 12.86 -17.95 -28.19
N LYS A 184 13.15 -17.10 -27.21
CA LYS A 184 12.48 -17.11 -25.89
C LYS A 184 10.98 -16.88 -26.01
N ILE A 185 10.55 -15.84 -26.73
CA ILE A 185 9.12 -15.51 -26.92
C ILE A 185 8.40 -16.60 -27.73
N SER A 186 9.07 -17.18 -28.73
CA SER A 186 8.53 -18.30 -29.52
C SER A 186 8.68 -19.67 -28.86
N SER A 187 9.18 -19.74 -27.61
CA SER A 187 9.42 -20.99 -26.86
C SER A 187 10.36 -21.99 -27.56
N GLN A 188 11.26 -21.51 -28.41
CA GLN A 188 12.29 -22.32 -29.09
C GLN A 188 13.51 -22.55 -28.16
N ILE A 189 13.29 -23.23 -27.03
CA ILE A 189 14.30 -23.40 -25.96
C ILE A 189 15.60 -24.04 -26.47
N MET A 190 15.52 -25.09 -27.28
CA MET A 190 16.72 -25.77 -27.79
C MET A 190 17.59 -24.86 -28.68
N LYS A 191 16.97 -24.01 -29.50
CA LYS A 191 17.73 -23.06 -30.34
C LYS A 191 18.42 -21.98 -29.51
N GLU A 192 17.79 -21.51 -28.44
CA GLU A 192 18.39 -20.56 -27.51
C GLU A 192 19.58 -21.19 -26.77
N ILE A 193 19.47 -22.45 -26.36
CA ILE A 193 20.58 -23.22 -25.77
C ILE A 193 21.75 -23.32 -26.77
N GLU A 194 21.48 -23.79 -27.98
CA GLU A 194 22.50 -23.94 -29.04
C GLU A 194 23.18 -22.60 -29.37
N LEU A 195 22.40 -21.51 -29.39
CA LEU A 195 22.91 -20.16 -29.60
C LEU A 195 23.91 -19.77 -28.49
N TRP A 196 23.53 -19.88 -27.22
CA TRP A 196 24.42 -19.47 -26.12
C TRP A 196 25.63 -20.39 -25.97
N GLU A 197 25.48 -21.71 -26.13
CA GLU A 197 26.60 -22.65 -26.20
C GLU A 197 27.55 -22.29 -27.37
N GLY A 198 26.99 -21.87 -28.50
CA GLY A 198 27.75 -21.37 -29.65
C GLY A 198 28.56 -20.11 -29.33
N VAL A 199 27.98 -19.16 -28.59
CA VAL A 199 28.67 -17.94 -28.14
C VAL A 199 29.82 -18.28 -27.20
N ILE A 200 29.57 -19.11 -26.18
CA ILE A 200 30.57 -19.52 -25.18
C ILE A 200 31.79 -20.16 -25.84
N ASN A 201 31.59 -20.99 -26.86
CA ASN A 201 32.67 -21.73 -27.52
C ASN A 201 33.47 -20.93 -28.55
N LYS A 202 32.92 -19.83 -29.07
CA LYS A 202 33.52 -19.08 -30.20
C LYS A 202 34.05 -17.71 -29.82
N THR A 203 33.56 -17.14 -28.72
CA THR A 203 33.90 -15.77 -28.27
C THR A 203 35.17 -15.78 -27.45
N LYS A 204 35.97 -14.71 -27.51
CA LYS A 204 37.19 -14.56 -26.70
C LYS A 204 37.03 -13.56 -25.55
N SER A 205 36.10 -12.62 -25.67
CA SER A 205 35.80 -11.67 -24.60
C SER A 205 35.27 -12.39 -23.36
N GLU A 206 36.02 -12.33 -22.25
CA GLU A 206 35.63 -12.92 -20.97
C GLU A 206 34.29 -12.38 -20.47
N LYS A 207 34.03 -11.08 -20.66
CA LYS A 207 32.76 -10.46 -20.30
C LYS A 207 31.60 -11.07 -21.07
N LEU A 208 31.73 -11.19 -22.39
CA LEU A 208 30.68 -11.79 -23.23
C LEU A 208 30.48 -13.28 -22.94
N ILE A 209 31.54 -14.02 -22.59
CA ILE A 209 31.42 -15.41 -22.12
C ILE A 209 30.59 -15.48 -20.84
N THR A 210 30.84 -14.59 -19.87
CA THR A 210 30.05 -14.53 -18.63
C THR A 210 28.58 -14.25 -18.92
N SER A 211 28.29 -13.24 -19.72
CA SER A 211 26.90 -12.89 -20.07
C SER A 211 26.21 -13.98 -20.91
N ALA A 212 26.94 -14.71 -21.76
CA ALA A 212 26.40 -15.88 -22.45
C ALA A 212 26.08 -17.03 -21.49
N ILE A 213 26.93 -17.26 -20.48
CA ILE A 213 26.70 -18.28 -19.44
C ILE A 213 25.49 -17.92 -18.58
N THR A 214 25.28 -16.64 -18.24
CA THR A 214 24.12 -16.21 -17.45
C THR A 214 22.82 -16.38 -18.24
N ASN A 215 22.81 -15.98 -19.51
CA ASN A 215 21.69 -16.22 -20.41
C ASN A 215 21.41 -17.72 -20.64
N LEU A 216 22.45 -18.55 -20.79
CA LEU A 216 22.32 -20.00 -20.88
C LEU A 216 21.73 -20.58 -19.57
N ALA A 217 22.22 -20.13 -18.41
CA ALA A 217 21.70 -20.56 -17.11
C ALA A 217 20.21 -20.22 -16.95
N GLN A 218 19.79 -19.01 -17.33
CA GLN A 218 18.38 -18.61 -17.37
C GLN A 218 17.54 -19.49 -18.31
N THR A 219 18.10 -19.83 -19.47
CA THR A 219 17.47 -20.75 -20.41
C THR A 219 17.30 -22.14 -19.80
N LYS A 220 18.33 -22.64 -19.11
CA LYS A 220 18.32 -23.95 -18.44
C LYS A 220 17.37 -24.01 -17.24
N ILE A 221 17.18 -22.91 -16.50
CA ILE A 221 16.11 -22.82 -15.50
C ILE A 221 14.75 -23.06 -16.15
N ARG A 222 14.47 -22.38 -17.28
CA ARG A 222 13.21 -22.51 -18.02
C ARG A 222 13.03 -23.90 -18.66
N ASP A 223 14.13 -24.55 -19.04
CA ASP A 223 14.19 -25.94 -19.52
C ASP A 223 13.99 -26.98 -18.39
N GLY A 224 13.88 -26.55 -17.12
CA GLY A 224 13.72 -27.45 -15.98
C GLY A 224 15.03 -28.08 -15.46
N ALA A 225 16.18 -27.49 -15.79
CA ALA A 225 17.51 -27.93 -15.40
C ALA A 225 18.27 -26.91 -14.51
N PRO A 226 17.72 -26.46 -13.37
CA PRO A 226 18.34 -25.45 -12.52
C PRO A 226 19.67 -25.90 -11.88
N GLU A 227 19.85 -27.20 -11.61
CA GLU A 227 21.13 -27.73 -11.09
C GLU A 227 22.27 -27.58 -12.09
N TYR A 228 21.96 -27.77 -13.38
CA TYR A 228 22.94 -27.56 -14.44
C TYR A 228 23.27 -26.07 -14.59
N ALA A 229 22.25 -25.20 -14.53
CA ALA A 229 22.43 -23.75 -14.49
C ALA A 229 23.34 -23.32 -13.33
N LYS A 230 23.09 -23.85 -12.13
CA LYS A 230 23.90 -23.61 -10.93
C LYS A 230 25.36 -24.00 -11.14
N LYS A 231 25.60 -25.19 -11.69
CA LYS A 231 26.94 -25.70 -11.97
C LYS A 231 27.71 -24.75 -12.91
N LEU A 232 27.09 -24.35 -14.03
CA LEU A 232 27.71 -23.42 -14.99
C LEU A 232 28.12 -22.10 -14.33
N LEU A 233 27.23 -21.52 -13.52
CA LEU A 233 27.49 -20.25 -12.83
C LEU A 233 28.61 -20.37 -11.80
N ILE A 234 28.66 -21.45 -11.02
CA ILE A 234 29.73 -21.69 -10.03
C ILE A 234 31.08 -21.89 -10.72
N GLU A 235 31.12 -22.69 -11.79
CA GLU A 235 32.35 -22.90 -12.57
C GLU A 235 32.85 -21.58 -13.14
N ARG A 236 31.96 -20.72 -13.65
CA ARG A 236 32.34 -19.39 -14.14
C ARG A 236 32.80 -18.46 -13.02
N LEU A 237 32.13 -18.48 -11.86
CA LEU A 237 32.43 -17.61 -10.72
C LEU A 237 33.85 -17.81 -10.18
N VAL A 238 34.39 -19.03 -10.26
CA VAL A 238 35.77 -19.34 -9.83
C VAL A 238 36.83 -18.77 -10.79
N LEU A 239 36.45 -18.49 -12.03
CA LEU A 239 37.38 -18.02 -13.08
C LEU A 239 37.42 -16.50 -13.22
N VAL A 240 36.37 -15.79 -12.80
CA VAL A 240 36.27 -14.34 -12.99
C VAL A 240 36.79 -13.58 -11.78
N ASP A 241 37.60 -12.55 -12.02
CA ASP A 241 38.07 -11.64 -10.97
C ASP A 241 37.30 -10.32 -10.93
N GLU A 242 36.75 -9.88 -12.08
CA GLU A 242 36.03 -8.61 -12.19
C GLU A 242 34.76 -8.59 -11.32
N GLU A 243 34.59 -7.49 -10.59
CA GLU A 243 33.46 -7.30 -9.68
C GLU A 243 32.11 -7.27 -10.40
N SER A 244 32.01 -6.62 -11.57
CA SER A 244 30.75 -6.55 -12.32
C SER A 244 30.28 -7.95 -12.74
N GLN A 245 31.19 -8.78 -13.27
CA GLN A 245 30.91 -10.16 -13.65
C GLN A 245 30.49 -11.01 -12.43
N LYS A 246 31.15 -10.82 -11.28
CA LYS A 246 30.74 -11.47 -10.02
C LYS A 246 29.32 -11.06 -9.61
N SER A 247 29.00 -9.77 -9.70
CA SER A 247 27.65 -9.25 -9.43
C SER A 247 26.61 -9.93 -10.33
N GLU A 248 26.86 -9.97 -11.64
CA GLU A 248 25.97 -10.60 -12.62
C GLU A 248 25.74 -12.09 -12.32
N LEU A 249 26.80 -12.83 -11.98
CA LEU A 249 26.73 -14.25 -11.66
C LEU A 249 25.94 -14.52 -10.38
N PHE A 250 26.18 -13.75 -9.30
CA PHE A 250 25.41 -13.88 -8.06
C PHE A 250 23.94 -13.53 -8.26
N LEU A 251 23.63 -12.52 -9.08
CA LEU A 251 22.24 -12.19 -9.39
C LEU A 251 21.54 -13.33 -10.14
N THR A 252 22.23 -13.99 -11.08
CA THR A 252 21.68 -15.15 -11.80
C THR A 252 21.58 -16.38 -10.90
N LEU A 253 22.52 -16.59 -9.97
CA LEU A 253 22.40 -17.63 -8.94
C LEU A 253 21.16 -17.41 -8.07
N ALA A 254 20.80 -16.16 -7.77
CA ALA A 254 19.58 -15.87 -7.04
C ALA A 254 18.32 -16.36 -7.77
N GLU A 255 18.28 -16.24 -9.11
CA GLU A 255 17.19 -16.75 -9.95
C GLU A 255 17.15 -18.28 -9.96
N VAL A 256 18.32 -18.95 -9.96
CA VAL A 256 18.42 -20.40 -9.79
C VAL A 256 17.80 -20.81 -8.46
N GLU A 257 18.23 -20.22 -7.36
CA GLU A 257 17.73 -20.56 -6.02
C GLU A 257 16.23 -20.31 -5.89
N GLU A 258 15.72 -19.23 -6.48
CA GLU A 258 14.28 -18.92 -6.52
C GLU A 258 13.49 -19.99 -7.29
N SER A 259 14.00 -20.46 -8.43
CA SER A 259 13.37 -21.56 -9.19
C SER A 259 13.28 -22.87 -8.41
N GLN A 260 14.19 -23.06 -7.45
CA GLN A 260 14.25 -24.21 -6.56
C GLN A 260 13.51 -23.99 -5.23
N LYS A 261 12.84 -22.84 -5.06
CA LYS A 261 12.16 -22.41 -3.82
C LYS A 261 13.10 -22.25 -2.62
N ASN A 262 14.38 -22.02 -2.87
CA ASN A 262 15.39 -21.70 -1.85
C ASN A 262 15.42 -20.19 -1.59
N ASN A 263 14.28 -19.60 -1.21
CA ASN A 263 14.09 -18.15 -1.16
C ASN A 263 15.14 -17.42 -0.31
N LYS A 264 15.51 -17.97 0.85
CA LYS A 264 16.56 -17.38 1.71
C LYS A 264 17.92 -17.32 1.01
N LEU A 265 18.29 -18.38 0.30
CA LEU A 265 19.56 -18.41 -0.43
C LEU A 265 19.52 -17.47 -1.63
N SER A 266 18.36 -17.33 -2.28
CA SER A 266 18.14 -16.29 -3.30
C SER A 266 18.38 -14.89 -2.75
N VAL A 267 17.89 -14.57 -1.55
CA VAL A 267 18.18 -13.30 -0.87
C VAL A 267 19.68 -13.13 -0.60
N PHE A 268 20.37 -14.16 -0.11
CA PHE A 268 21.81 -14.09 0.12
C PHE A 268 22.60 -13.84 -1.17
N CYS A 269 22.19 -14.45 -2.28
CA CYS A 269 22.80 -14.19 -3.59
C CYS A 269 22.52 -12.76 -4.08
N LYS A 270 21.30 -12.24 -3.91
CA LYS A 270 20.94 -10.85 -4.23
C LYS A 270 21.79 -9.85 -3.42
N ASP A 271 21.96 -10.11 -2.12
CA ASP A 271 22.80 -9.30 -1.24
C ASP A 271 24.28 -9.38 -1.60
N LYS A 272 24.79 -10.60 -1.89
CA LYS A 272 26.20 -10.78 -2.29
C LYS A 272 26.52 -10.11 -3.63
N SER A 273 25.57 -10.06 -4.57
CA SER A 273 25.71 -9.28 -5.81
C SER A 273 25.92 -7.79 -5.52
N LEU A 274 25.21 -7.23 -4.54
CA LEU A 274 25.30 -5.81 -4.17
C LEU A 274 26.63 -5.42 -3.53
N GLU A 275 27.39 -6.37 -2.98
CA GLU A 275 28.76 -6.12 -2.52
C GLU A 275 29.67 -5.63 -3.67
N TYR A 276 29.38 -6.06 -4.90
CA TYR A 276 30.13 -5.71 -6.11
C TYR A 276 29.46 -4.61 -6.95
N ASP A 277 28.22 -4.24 -6.62
CA ASP A 277 27.44 -3.20 -7.32
C ASP A 277 26.65 -2.34 -6.31
N VAL A 278 27.40 -1.69 -5.41
CA VAL A 278 26.88 -0.97 -4.24
C VAL A 278 26.00 0.23 -4.59
N ASN A 279 26.04 0.71 -5.84
CA ASN A 279 25.29 1.89 -6.28
C ASN A 279 23.98 1.56 -7.00
N ASN A 280 23.63 0.27 -7.10
CA ASN A 280 22.44 -0.17 -7.83
C ASN A 280 21.16 -0.01 -7.00
N ARG A 281 20.54 1.17 -7.12
CA ARG A 281 19.32 1.55 -6.39
C ARG A 281 18.19 0.52 -6.49
N ASP A 282 17.92 0.04 -7.71
CA ASP A 282 16.82 -0.90 -7.98
C ASP A 282 17.09 -2.27 -7.34
N LYS A 283 18.34 -2.72 -7.34
CA LYS A 283 18.75 -3.97 -6.70
C LYS A 283 18.81 -3.86 -5.18
N LEU A 284 19.25 -2.73 -4.62
CA LEU A 284 19.16 -2.47 -3.19
C LEU A 284 17.71 -2.54 -2.70
N PHE A 285 16.78 -1.90 -3.42
CA PHE A 285 15.36 -1.94 -3.07
C PHE A 285 14.78 -3.36 -3.16
N SER A 286 14.98 -4.03 -4.29
CA SER A 286 14.40 -5.36 -4.50
C SER A 286 15.02 -6.43 -3.59
N SER A 287 16.33 -6.36 -3.32
CA SER A 287 17.00 -7.20 -2.32
C SER A 287 16.40 -6.98 -0.93
N ALA A 288 16.31 -5.71 -0.49
CA ALA A 288 15.74 -5.36 0.80
C ALA A 288 14.30 -5.84 0.95
N TYR A 289 13.45 -5.60 -0.06
CA TYR A 289 12.07 -6.05 -0.08
C TYR A 289 11.98 -7.59 0.06
N SER A 290 12.74 -8.33 -0.75
CA SER A 290 12.76 -9.80 -0.68
C SER A 290 13.27 -10.33 0.65
N ALA A 291 14.25 -9.67 1.25
CA ALA A 291 14.75 -10.01 2.58
C ALA A 291 13.68 -9.80 3.66
N GLY A 292 12.89 -8.71 3.57
CA GLY A 292 11.75 -8.45 4.45
C GLY A 292 10.68 -9.55 4.39
N GLU A 293 10.29 -9.97 3.18
CA GLU A 293 9.31 -11.06 2.99
C GLU A 293 9.80 -12.39 3.61
N GLU A 294 11.11 -12.66 3.52
CA GLU A 294 11.76 -13.84 4.11
C GLU A 294 12.15 -13.66 5.59
N LYS A 295 11.80 -12.51 6.20
CA LYS A 295 12.08 -12.16 7.60
C LYS A 295 13.57 -12.17 7.94
N ILE A 296 14.41 -11.73 7.01
CA ILE A 296 15.85 -11.53 7.19
C ILE A 296 16.07 -10.04 7.41
N GLU A 297 15.79 -9.59 8.63
CA GLU A 297 15.74 -8.17 8.99
C GLU A 297 17.09 -7.47 8.76
N GLU A 298 18.21 -8.15 9.00
CA GLU A 298 19.55 -7.58 8.88
C GLU A 298 19.84 -7.12 7.45
N ILE A 299 19.56 -7.97 6.46
CA ILE A 299 19.75 -7.65 5.03
C ILE A 299 18.75 -6.59 4.59
N SER A 300 17.48 -6.72 5.00
CA SER A 300 16.43 -5.76 4.63
C SER A 300 16.78 -4.34 5.10
N ILE A 301 17.08 -4.19 6.39
CA ILE A 301 17.40 -2.89 7.00
C ILE A 301 18.69 -2.33 6.40
N SER A 302 19.73 -3.15 6.25
CA SER A 302 21.01 -2.73 5.68
C SER A 302 20.84 -2.19 4.25
N ASN A 303 20.15 -2.92 3.38
CA ASN A 303 19.97 -2.53 1.99
C ASN A 303 19.05 -1.31 1.83
N TYR A 304 18.00 -1.15 2.64
CA TYR A 304 17.24 0.10 2.64
C TYR A 304 18.05 1.29 3.16
N ILE A 305 18.93 1.10 4.16
CA ILE A 305 19.82 2.16 4.64
C ILE A 305 20.81 2.56 3.54
N ASN A 306 21.45 1.59 2.90
CA ASN A 306 22.39 1.82 1.79
C ASN A 306 21.69 2.55 0.63
N LEU A 307 20.47 2.13 0.27
CA LEU A 307 19.66 2.84 -0.72
C LEU A 307 19.43 4.31 -0.33
N LEU A 308 19.05 4.57 0.92
CA LEU A 308 18.83 5.95 1.38
C LEU A 308 20.10 6.79 1.49
N GLN A 309 21.29 6.19 1.51
CA GLN A 309 22.54 6.95 1.43
C GLN A 309 22.74 7.56 0.04
N ILE A 310 22.32 6.85 -1.02
CA ILE A 310 22.48 7.25 -2.43
C ILE A 310 21.19 7.81 -3.08
N ASP A 311 20.05 7.64 -2.42
CA ASP A 311 18.73 8.16 -2.78
C ASP A 311 17.95 8.54 -1.51
N ARG A 312 18.28 9.70 -0.94
CA ARG A 312 17.74 10.17 0.34
C ARG A 312 16.22 10.39 0.35
N HIS A 313 15.61 10.50 -0.84
CA HIS A 313 14.18 10.78 -1.03
C HIS A 313 13.42 9.56 -1.55
N ASN A 314 13.96 8.35 -1.37
CA ASN A 314 13.23 7.14 -1.69
C ASN A 314 12.08 6.91 -0.68
N SER A 315 10.86 7.34 -1.05
CA SER A 315 9.71 7.30 -0.14
C SER A 315 9.31 5.87 0.25
N LEU A 316 9.48 4.91 -0.66
CA LEU A 316 9.19 3.49 -0.42
C LEU A 316 10.16 2.88 0.61
N ALA A 317 11.46 3.12 0.46
CA ALA A 317 12.46 2.66 1.42
C ALA A 317 12.25 3.28 2.82
N LEU A 318 11.89 4.57 2.88
CA LEU A 318 11.52 5.23 4.14
C LEU A 318 10.30 4.58 4.79
N ASN A 319 9.25 4.26 4.02
CA ASN A 319 8.09 3.55 4.53
C ASN A 319 8.48 2.18 5.11
N ASN A 320 9.27 1.39 4.37
CA ASN A 320 9.62 0.04 4.77
C ASN A 320 10.56 0.02 6.00
N LEU A 321 11.48 0.97 6.12
CA LEU A 321 12.22 1.16 7.38
C LEU A 321 11.32 1.58 8.55
N GLY A 322 10.25 2.34 8.28
CA GLY A 322 9.21 2.65 9.27
C GLY A 322 8.48 1.39 9.75
N VAL A 323 8.22 0.44 8.85
CA VAL A 323 7.64 -0.88 9.19
C VAL A 323 8.58 -1.66 10.09
N HIS A 324 9.84 -1.84 9.70
CA HIS A 324 10.83 -2.52 10.54
C HIS A 324 11.00 -1.88 11.92
N ALA A 325 11.06 -0.54 11.98
CA ALA A 325 11.15 0.16 13.26
C ALA A 325 9.91 -0.07 14.14
N LYS A 326 8.71 -0.12 13.56
CA LYS A 326 7.47 -0.40 14.28
C LYS A 326 7.45 -1.84 14.81
N GLU A 327 7.86 -2.81 14.00
CA GLU A 327 7.94 -4.23 14.37
C GLU A 327 8.94 -4.47 15.50
N ALA A 328 10.06 -3.74 15.50
CA ALA A 328 11.04 -3.73 16.58
C ALA A 328 10.57 -2.97 17.85
N GLY A 329 9.33 -2.46 17.90
CA GLY A 329 8.80 -1.67 19.01
C GLY A 329 9.38 -0.25 19.13
N LEU A 330 10.17 0.21 18.16
CA LEU A 330 10.80 1.52 18.13
C LEU A 330 9.84 2.58 17.53
N ILE A 331 8.71 2.82 18.21
CA ILE A 331 7.61 3.65 17.69
C ILE A 331 8.07 5.06 17.30
N ILE A 332 8.97 5.70 18.05
CA ILE A 332 9.52 7.02 17.71
C ILE A 332 10.24 6.98 16.35
N LYS A 333 11.04 5.93 16.10
CA LYS A 333 11.73 5.74 14.83
C LYS A 333 10.79 5.43 13.69
N ALA A 334 9.73 4.66 13.94
CA ALA A 334 8.68 4.42 12.96
C ALA A 334 8.02 5.74 12.53
N VAL A 335 7.62 6.59 13.49
CA VAL A 335 7.04 7.92 13.21
C VAL A 335 8.01 8.81 12.43
N GLU A 336 9.28 8.88 12.82
CA GLU A 336 10.30 9.65 12.08
C GLU A 336 10.38 9.23 10.61
N LYS A 337 10.35 7.92 10.32
CA LYS A 337 10.47 7.37 8.96
C LYS A 337 9.20 7.54 8.16
N TYR A 338 8.04 7.22 8.73
CA TYR A 338 6.76 7.42 8.06
C TYR A 338 6.49 8.89 7.76
N LYS A 339 6.84 9.80 8.67
CA LYS A 339 6.69 11.24 8.43
C LYS A 339 7.52 11.71 7.23
N LYS A 340 8.81 11.32 7.16
CA LYS A 340 9.66 11.63 5.99
C LYS A 340 9.12 11.03 4.69
N SER A 341 8.56 9.83 4.73
CA SER A 341 7.93 9.21 3.56
C SER A 341 6.63 9.92 3.16
N ALA A 342 5.81 10.33 4.13
CA ALA A 342 4.59 11.11 3.92
C ALA A 342 4.88 12.52 3.38
N ASP A 343 6.00 13.15 3.76
CA ASP A 343 6.45 14.43 3.20
C ASP A 343 6.81 14.31 1.70
N LEU A 344 6.97 13.08 1.19
CA LEU A 344 7.20 12.73 -0.21
C LEU A 344 5.94 12.14 -0.86
N ASP A 345 4.76 12.49 -0.34
CA ASP A 345 3.45 12.08 -0.85
C ASP A 345 3.19 10.56 -0.90
N ASN A 346 3.93 9.78 -0.10
CA ASN A 346 3.66 8.35 0.03
C ASN A 346 2.40 8.09 0.88
N THR A 347 1.29 7.81 0.19
CA THR A 347 -0.03 7.60 0.82
C THR A 347 -0.11 6.36 1.69
N LEU A 348 0.70 5.32 1.43
CA LEU A 348 0.82 4.16 2.31
C LEU A 348 1.46 4.56 3.65
N ALA A 349 2.57 5.30 3.64
CA ALA A 349 3.21 5.80 4.85
C ALA A 349 2.31 6.76 5.63
N MET A 350 1.54 7.61 4.94
CA MET A 350 0.51 8.46 5.56
C MET A 350 -0.52 7.62 6.32
N SER A 351 -1.02 6.52 5.72
CA SER A 351 -1.94 5.61 6.40
C SER A 351 -1.31 4.92 7.62
N ASN A 352 -0.05 4.48 7.50
CA ASN A 352 0.70 3.87 8.61
C ASN A 352 0.89 4.85 9.77
N LEU A 353 1.25 6.10 9.47
CA LEU A 353 1.37 7.16 10.46
C LEU A 353 0.01 7.51 11.10
N GLY A 354 -1.05 7.61 10.30
CA GLY A 354 -2.40 7.84 10.80
C GLY A 354 -2.92 6.75 11.74
N TYR A 355 -2.61 5.47 11.48
CA TYR A 355 -2.90 4.39 12.42
C TYR A 355 -2.13 4.52 13.73
N LEU A 356 -0.87 4.98 13.70
CA LEU A 356 -0.10 5.23 14.93
C LEU A 356 -0.72 6.36 15.75
N PHE A 357 -1.13 7.46 15.11
CA PHE A 357 -1.84 8.56 15.78
C PHE A 357 -3.17 8.10 16.38
N LEU A 358 -3.99 7.41 15.60
CA LEU A 358 -5.29 6.91 16.05
C LEU A 358 -5.17 5.95 17.24
N ASN A 359 -4.16 5.07 17.24
CA ASN A 359 -3.94 4.14 18.36
C ASN A 359 -3.38 4.82 19.62
N ALA A 360 -2.75 5.98 19.46
CA ALA A 360 -2.28 6.80 20.57
C ALA A 360 -3.32 7.85 21.04
N GLY A 361 -4.52 7.88 20.45
CA GLY A 361 -5.60 8.80 20.80
C GLY A 361 -5.53 10.17 20.10
N PHE A 362 -4.57 10.38 19.21
CA PHE A 362 -4.40 11.57 18.38
C PHE A 362 -5.33 11.50 17.15
N THR A 363 -6.64 11.50 17.40
CA THR A 363 -7.65 11.27 16.37
C THR A 363 -7.72 12.40 15.35
N GLU A 364 -7.47 13.65 15.76
CA GLU A 364 -7.49 14.81 14.86
C GLU A 364 -6.33 14.75 13.85
N GLU A 365 -5.12 14.43 14.32
CA GLU A 365 -3.94 14.26 13.48
C GLU A 365 -4.07 13.07 12.54
N ALA A 366 -4.69 11.97 13.01
CA ALA A 366 -5.02 10.82 12.17
C ALA A 366 -6.02 11.18 11.06
N GLU A 367 -7.03 12.01 11.37
CA GLU A 367 -8.03 12.45 10.41
C GLU A 367 -7.44 13.45 9.39
N GLU A 368 -6.60 14.37 9.83
CA GLU A 368 -5.91 15.33 8.96
C GLU A 368 -5.03 14.61 7.94
N ILE A 369 -4.18 13.69 8.39
CA ILE A 369 -3.27 12.98 7.49
C ILE A 369 -4.01 12.05 6.52
N ALA A 370 -5.09 11.39 6.97
CA ALA A 370 -5.90 10.54 6.12
C ALA A 370 -6.64 11.34 5.04
N LYS A 371 -7.17 12.52 5.39
CA LYS A 371 -7.79 13.44 4.41
C LYS A 371 -6.78 13.96 3.41
N LYS A 372 -5.59 14.39 3.86
CA LYS A 372 -4.50 14.79 2.96
C LYS A 372 -4.15 13.65 1.99
N ALA A 373 -3.96 12.44 2.50
CA ALA A 373 -3.61 11.27 1.69
C ALA A 373 -4.68 10.96 0.63
N SER A 374 -5.97 11.10 0.96
CA SER A 374 -7.08 10.82 0.04
C SER A 374 -7.17 11.78 -1.16
N GLN A 375 -6.50 12.94 -1.08
CA GLN A 375 -6.49 13.95 -2.13
C GLN A 375 -5.31 13.78 -3.11
N ILE A 376 -4.37 12.89 -2.80
CA ILE A 376 -3.23 12.55 -3.68
C ILE A 376 -3.72 11.62 -4.79
N HIS A 377 -3.12 11.73 -5.99
CA HIS A 377 -3.45 10.85 -7.12
C HIS A 377 -3.17 9.38 -6.78
N ASP A 378 -4.13 8.51 -7.09
CA ASP A 378 -4.10 7.06 -6.81
C ASP A 378 -3.69 6.73 -5.35
N PRO A 379 -4.48 7.15 -4.35
CA PRO A 379 -4.12 6.93 -2.96
C PRO A 379 -4.20 5.45 -2.61
N HIS A 380 -3.23 4.97 -1.84
CA HIS A 380 -3.20 3.59 -1.40
C HIS A 380 -4.48 3.20 -0.66
N LYS A 381 -5.04 2.02 -0.95
CA LYS A 381 -6.32 1.54 -0.39
C LYS A 381 -6.46 1.68 1.13
N ASN A 382 -5.35 1.54 1.87
CA ASN A 382 -5.30 1.66 3.33
C ASN A 382 -5.70 3.05 3.84
N VAL A 383 -5.62 4.10 3.01
CA VAL A 383 -6.10 5.45 3.36
C VAL A 383 -7.60 5.42 3.64
N TYR A 384 -8.38 4.76 2.78
CA TYR A 384 -9.82 4.63 2.96
C TYR A 384 -10.18 3.72 4.13
N SER A 385 -9.40 2.65 4.34
CA SER A 385 -9.53 1.79 5.53
C SER A 385 -9.29 2.58 6.82
N LEU A 386 -8.28 3.46 6.83
CA LEU A 386 -8.00 4.34 7.97
C LEU A 386 -9.16 5.31 8.22
N LEU A 387 -9.68 5.97 7.18
CA LEU A 387 -10.83 6.89 7.30
C LEU A 387 -12.06 6.20 7.90
N SER A 388 -12.40 4.99 7.43
CA SER A 388 -13.50 4.20 8.03
C SER A 388 -13.21 3.89 9.49
N THR A 389 -12.00 3.41 9.79
CA THR A 389 -11.61 3.04 11.17
C THR A 389 -11.69 4.22 12.13
N ILE A 390 -11.36 5.44 11.68
CA ILE A 390 -11.46 6.67 12.47
C ILE A 390 -12.93 6.93 12.85
N VAL A 391 -13.84 6.86 11.88
CA VAL A 391 -15.29 7.06 12.11
C VAL A 391 -15.83 5.99 13.06
N ASP A 392 -15.54 4.73 12.78
CA ASP A 392 -16.01 3.59 13.57
C ASP A 392 -15.55 3.70 15.04
N LYS A 393 -14.27 4.04 15.28
CA LYS A 393 -13.75 4.23 16.65
C LYS A 393 -14.42 5.39 17.37
N LYS A 394 -14.62 6.55 16.71
CA LYS A 394 -15.31 7.70 17.31
C LYS A 394 -16.74 7.35 17.70
N ASP A 395 -17.45 6.65 16.83
CA ASP A 395 -18.84 6.25 17.08
C ASP A 395 -18.94 5.20 18.19
N GLU A 396 -18.03 4.23 18.23
CA GLU A 396 -17.95 3.26 19.31
C GLU A 396 -17.67 3.91 20.67
N GLU A 397 -16.71 4.84 20.74
CA GLU A 397 -16.39 5.55 21.98
C GLU A 397 -17.53 6.46 22.42
N ASN A 398 -18.14 7.21 21.50
CA ASN A 398 -19.30 8.04 21.79
C ASN A 398 -20.48 7.21 22.31
N LYS A 399 -20.73 6.04 21.72
CA LYS A 399 -21.78 5.13 22.18
C LYS A 399 -21.49 4.62 23.59
N LYS A 400 -20.27 4.16 23.86
CA LYS A 400 -19.83 3.71 25.20
C LYS A 400 -19.94 4.84 26.22
N TRP A 401 -19.54 6.05 25.84
CA TRP A 401 -19.59 7.22 26.72
C TRP A 401 -21.04 7.63 27.05
N ASN A 402 -21.92 7.64 26.05
CA ASN A 402 -23.35 7.94 26.27
C ASN A 402 -24.01 6.90 27.19
N GLU A 403 -23.68 5.62 27.03
CA GLU A 403 -24.15 4.57 27.94
C GLU A 403 -23.64 4.80 29.38
N ILE A 404 -22.37 5.17 29.55
CA ILE A 404 -21.78 5.53 30.85
C ILE A 404 -22.53 6.72 31.46
N ILE A 405 -22.78 7.78 30.68
CA ILE A 405 -23.52 8.96 31.16
C ILE A 405 -24.93 8.58 31.62
N GLU A 406 -25.67 7.82 30.80
CA GLU A 406 -27.05 7.43 31.10
C GLU A 406 -27.11 6.58 32.38
N ASN A 407 -26.26 5.56 32.48
CA ASN A 407 -26.20 4.68 33.64
C ASN A 407 -25.75 5.43 34.90
N SER A 408 -24.78 6.34 34.79
CA SER A 408 -24.33 7.18 35.89
C SER A 408 -25.45 8.10 36.40
N SER A 409 -26.22 8.70 35.49
CA SER A 409 -27.36 9.55 35.84
C SER A 409 -28.47 8.77 36.56
N LYS A 410 -28.83 7.58 36.05
CA LYS A 410 -29.79 6.67 36.73
C LYS A 410 -29.30 6.28 38.12
N LYS A 411 -28.04 5.90 38.24
CA LYS A 411 -27.44 5.48 39.51
C LYS A 411 -27.38 6.62 40.53
N GLN A 412 -27.02 7.82 40.10
CA GLN A 412 -27.01 9.01 40.95
C GLN A 412 -28.40 9.30 41.55
N LYS A 413 -29.48 9.17 40.75
CA LYS A 413 -30.85 9.34 41.26
C LYS A 413 -31.19 8.32 42.36
N GLN A 414 -30.82 7.06 42.17
CA GLN A 414 -31.03 6.00 43.16
C GLN A 414 -30.24 6.25 44.44
N ILE A 415 -28.97 6.68 44.32
CA ILE A 415 -28.13 7.02 45.49
C ILE A 415 -28.75 8.19 46.27
N ARG A 416 -29.26 9.23 45.58
CA ARG A 416 -29.94 10.35 46.24
C ARG A 416 -31.18 9.90 47.00
N LYS A 417 -32.02 9.05 46.40
CA LYS A 417 -33.20 8.49 47.07
C LYS A 417 -32.85 7.62 48.26
N TYR A 418 -31.84 6.76 48.12
CA TYR A 418 -31.28 6.02 49.25
C TYR A 418 -30.84 6.95 50.38
N THR A 419 -30.08 8.01 50.06
CA THR A 419 -29.56 8.95 51.06
C THR A 419 -30.69 9.69 51.79
N GLU A 420 -31.72 10.12 51.06
CA GLU A 420 -32.92 10.75 51.63
C GLU A 420 -33.61 9.81 52.62
N GLN A 421 -33.90 8.57 52.21
CA GLN A 421 -34.56 7.57 53.04
C GLN A 421 -33.70 7.12 54.23
N PHE A 422 -32.37 7.14 54.10
CA PHE A 422 -31.44 6.82 55.18
C PHE A 422 -31.54 7.80 56.36
N TYR A 423 -31.60 9.10 56.09
CA TYR A 423 -31.59 10.13 57.15
C TYR A 423 -32.97 10.57 57.62
N ILE A 424 -33.97 10.60 56.72
CA ILE A 424 -35.30 11.16 57.01
C ILE A 424 -36.35 10.05 57.22
N GLY A 425 -36.11 8.86 56.69
CA GLY A 425 -37.05 7.75 56.77
C GLY A 425 -37.14 7.10 58.16
N SER A 426 -38.11 6.20 58.34
CA SER A 426 -38.37 5.50 59.60
C SER A 426 -38.18 3.99 59.42
N SER A 427 -37.40 3.36 60.31
CA SER A 427 -36.99 1.95 60.18
C SER A 427 -38.14 0.94 60.15
N ASN A 428 -39.23 1.23 60.87
CA ASN A 428 -40.42 0.37 60.89
C ASN A 428 -41.17 0.32 59.54
N LYS A 429 -40.85 1.20 58.59
CA LYS A 429 -41.56 1.26 57.30
C LYS A 429 -41.21 0.12 56.35
N LEU A 430 -40.06 -0.52 56.55
CA LEU A 430 -39.62 -1.67 55.75
C LEU A 430 -40.30 -2.98 56.19
N ASP A 431 -40.89 -3.03 57.39
CA ASP A 431 -41.53 -4.25 57.88
C ASP A 431 -42.81 -4.59 57.09
N GLY A 432 -42.98 -5.88 56.81
CA GLY A 432 -44.18 -6.43 56.17
C GLY A 432 -43.88 -7.39 55.02
N ASP A 433 -44.95 -7.75 54.32
CA ASP A 433 -44.90 -8.62 53.15
C ASP A 433 -44.62 -7.81 51.87
N TRP A 434 -43.58 -8.21 51.14
CA TRP A 434 -43.14 -7.61 49.90
C TRP A 434 -43.19 -8.62 48.75
N ILE A 435 -43.74 -8.24 47.61
CA ILE A 435 -43.86 -9.07 46.41
C ILE A 435 -42.75 -8.69 45.44
N LEU A 436 -41.92 -9.64 45.03
CA LEU A 436 -40.86 -9.39 44.05
C LEU A 436 -41.48 -9.05 42.68
N SER A 437 -41.15 -7.89 42.11
CA SER A 437 -41.76 -7.41 40.86
C SER A 437 -41.54 -8.32 39.64
N SER A 438 -40.55 -9.21 39.67
CA SER A 438 -40.27 -10.16 38.59
C SER A 438 -40.98 -11.51 38.75
N ASP A 439 -41.54 -11.79 39.92
CA ASP A 439 -42.24 -13.05 40.22
C ASP A 439 -43.25 -12.81 41.35
N ASP A 440 -44.50 -12.55 40.97
CA ASP A 440 -45.58 -12.21 41.91
C ASP A 440 -45.94 -13.35 42.89
N SER A 441 -45.44 -14.57 42.64
CA SER A 441 -45.57 -15.69 43.58
C SER A 441 -44.60 -15.61 44.77
N LYS A 442 -43.57 -14.75 44.68
CA LYS A 442 -42.53 -14.62 45.71
C LYS A 442 -42.90 -13.50 46.66
N ILE A 443 -43.40 -13.89 47.82
CA ILE A 443 -43.63 -13.01 48.95
C ILE A 443 -42.45 -13.14 49.90
N ILE A 444 -41.82 -12.01 50.19
CA ILE A 444 -40.71 -11.87 51.12
C ILE A 444 -41.23 -11.10 52.33
N ASN A 445 -41.18 -11.73 53.49
CA ASN A 445 -41.51 -11.06 54.75
C ASN A 445 -40.23 -10.43 55.32
N ILE A 446 -40.21 -9.09 55.37
CA ILE A 446 -39.18 -8.36 56.10
C ILE A 446 -39.73 -8.13 57.51
N ASN A 447 -39.04 -8.68 58.50
CA ASN A 447 -39.34 -8.43 59.91
C ASN A 447 -38.04 -8.02 60.59
N SER A 448 -37.90 -6.72 60.89
CA SER A 448 -36.69 -6.09 61.39
C SER A 448 -36.38 -6.45 62.85
N ILE A 449 -36.10 -7.72 63.14
CA ILE A 449 -35.61 -8.14 64.44
C ILE A 449 -34.20 -7.53 64.64
N ASN A 450 -34.05 -6.63 65.62
CA ASN A 450 -32.81 -5.90 65.92
C ASN A 450 -32.27 -5.00 64.78
N GLY A 451 -33.12 -4.51 63.87
CA GLY A 451 -32.72 -3.55 62.84
C GLY A 451 -31.93 -4.14 61.66
N ALA A 452 -32.04 -5.44 61.39
CA ALA A 452 -31.42 -6.08 60.23
C ALA A 452 -32.47 -6.54 59.20
N VAL A 453 -32.12 -6.47 57.92
CA VAL A 453 -32.78 -7.23 56.84
C VAL A 453 -32.07 -8.58 56.74
N ASN A 454 -32.80 -9.67 56.86
CA ASN A 454 -32.28 -11.01 56.56
C ASN A 454 -33.39 -11.84 55.94
N VAL A 455 -33.45 -11.83 54.62
CA VAL A 455 -34.50 -12.51 53.87
C VAL A 455 -33.90 -13.44 52.84
N ALA A 456 -34.55 -14.58 52.62
CA ALA A 456 -34.14 -15.55 51.64
C ALA A 456 -35.33 -16.07 50.85
N TRP A 457 -35.13 -16.32 49.56
CA TRP A 457 -36.13 -16.93 48.68
C TRP A 457 -35.44 -17.81 47.65
N THR A 458 -36.25 -18.58 46.92
CA THR A 458 -35.76 -19.51 45.90
C THR A 458 -36.23 -19.07 44.52
N GLU A 459 -35.32 -18.96 43.56
CA GLU A 459 -35.59 -18.71 42.15
C GLU A 459 -35.43 -19.99 41.33
N LEU A 460 -36.33 -20.22 40.37
CA LEU A 460 -36.25 -21.35 39.43
C LEU A 460 -35.95 -20.82 38.03
N THR A 461 -35.07 -21.49 37.27
CA THR A 461 -34.75 -21.09 35.89
C THR A 461 -35.32 -22.08 34.87
N GLY A 462 -36.19 -21.62 33.96
CA GLY A 462 -36.61 -22.37 32.77
C GLY A 462 -37.75 -23.37 32.97
N ILE A 463 -38.56 -23.59 31.91
CA ILE A 463 -39.77 -24.44 31.92
C ILE A 463 -39.41 -25.94 31.98
N ASN A 464 -38.22 -26.34 31.51
CA ASN A 464 -37.82 -27.74 31.34
C ASN A 464 -36.45 -28.13 31.98
N SER A 465 -35.81 -27.25 32.78
CA SER A 465 -34.53 -27.55 33.46
C SER A 465 -34.50 -26.92 34.85
N SER A 466 -34.91 -27.63 35.88
CA SER A 466 -35.09 -27.09 37.25
C SER A 466 -33.78 -26.82 37.99
N SER A 467 -32.97 -25.86 37.54
CA SER A 467 -31.95 -25.29 38.42
C SER A 467 -32.63 -24.35 39.40
N SER A 468 -32.46 -24.64 40.68
CA SER A 468 -32.92 -23.84 41.81
C SER A 468 -31.78 -22.96 42.30
N TYR A 469 -32.06 -21.71 42.65
CA TYR A 469 -31.09 -20.78 43.23
C TYR A 469 -31.63 -20.27 44.55
N LYS A 470 -30.81 -20.39 45.60
CA LYS A 470 -31.03 -19.73 46.87
C LYS A 470 -30.57 -18.29 46.76
N VAL A 471 -31.48 -17.36 47.03
CA VAL A 471 -31.20 -15.93 47.05
C VAL A 471 -31.32 -15.45 48.48
N GLU A 472 -30.35 -14.63 48.91
CA GLU A 472 -30.28 -14.06 50.24
C GLU A 472 -30.02 -12.56 50.13
N LEU A 473 -30.77 -11.78 50.90
CA LEU A 473 -30.57 -10.34 51.05
C LEU A 473 -30.36 -10.06 52.53
N ILE A 474 -29.14 -9.66 52.87
CA ILE A 474 -28.70 -9.48 54.25
C ILE A 474 -28.15 -8.07 54.40
N GLY A 475 -28.63 -7.30 55.36
CA GLY A 475 -28.19 -5.92 55.55
C GLY A 475 -28.63 -5.30 56.87
N ILE A 476 -28.20 -4.07 57.09
CA ILE A 476 -28.53 -3.26 58.25
C ILE A 476 -29.50 -2.17 57.82
N ILE A 477 -30.62 -2.06 58.53
CA ILE A 477 -31.64 -1.05 58.29
C ILE A 477 -31.22 0.26 58.93
N THR A 478 -31.38 1.37 58.20
CA THR A 478 -31.21 2.73 58.75
C THR A 478 -32.20 3.65 58.03
N GLY A 479 -33.06 4.33 58.80
CA GLY A 479 -34.22 5.02 58.25
C GLY A 479 -35.11 4.07 57.44
N SER A 480 -35.72 4.57 56.37
CA SER A 480 -36.52 3.78 55.41
C SER A 480 -35.63 3.13 54.32
N SER A 481 -34.40 2.75 54.68
CA SER A 481 -33.39 2.22 53.77
C SER A 481 -32.58 1.09 54.43
N PHE A 482 -31.76 0.37 53.66
CA PHE A 482 -30.78 -0.55 54.21
C PHE A 482 -29.51 -0.59 53.35
N SER A 483 -28.38 -0.95 53.97
CA SER A 483 -27.13 -1.29 53.28
C SER A 483 -26.76 -2.74 53.60
N GLY A 484 -26.32 -3.50 52.61
CA GLY A 484 -26.12 -4.93 52.77
C GLY A 484 -25.47 -5.63 51.58
N ARG A 485 -25.72 -6.93 51.49
CA ARG A 485 -25.26 -7.79 50.39
C ARG A 485 -26.41 -8.64 49.87
N TYR A 486 -26.46 -8.74 48.55
CA TYR A 486 -27.29 -9.66 47.80
C TYR A 486 -26.44 -10.86 47.38
N LYS A 487 -26.86 -12.05 47.77
CA LYS A 487 -26.23 -13.31 47.36
C LYS A 487 -27.22 -14.15 46.58
N ARG A 488 -26.76 -14.75 45.49
CA ARG A 488 -27.55 -15.69 44.69
C ARG A 488 -26.67 -16.88 44.39
N ASN A 489 -26.96 -18.02 44.98
CA ASN A 489 -26.18 -19.24 44.84
C ASN A 489 -27.03 -20.35 44.24
N LYS A 490 -26.46 -21.11 43.30
CA LYS A 490 -27.14 -22.30 42.77
C LYS A 490 -27.24 -23.36 43.87
N GLU A 491 -28.40 -24.00 43.99
CA GLU A 491 -28.61 -25.14 44.87
C GLU A 491 -28.20 -26.43 44.15
N GLY A 492 -27.28 -27.21 44.74
CA GLY A 492 -26.74 -28.47 44.18
C GLY A 492 -25.24 -28.45 43.86
N ASN A 493 -24.68 -29.62 43.50
CA ASN A 493 -23.22 -29.86 43.44
C ASN A 493 -22.47 -29.34 42.20
N ASP A 494 -23.15 -28.78 41.19
CA ASP A 494 -22.49 -28.29 39.96
C ASP A 494 -22.48 -26.76 39.89
N THR A 495 -21.31 -26.17 40.14
CA THR A 495 -21.06 -24.73 40.25
C THR A 495 -21.00 -23.99 38.91
N GLN A 496 -21.13 -24.67 37.77
CA GLN A 496 -21.22 -24.03 36.45
C GLN A 496 -22.19 -24.79 35.54
N PHE A 497 -23.13 -24.07 34.91
CA PHE A 497 -23.90 -24.56 33.78
C PHE A 497 -24.02 -23.47 32.72
N VAL A 498 -23.73 -23.83 31.46
CA VAL A 498 -23.92 -22.98 30.30
C VAL A 498 -25.30 -23.29 29.72
N GLY A 499 -26.24 -22.34 29.81
CA GLY A 499 -27.55 -22.50 29.16
C GLY A 499 -27.46 -22.51 27.63
N ILE A 500 -28.51 -22.99 26.95
CA ILE A 500 -28.62 -23.10 25.48
C ILE A 500 -28.48 -21.74 24.75
N LEU A 501 -28.61 -20.62 25.48
CA LEU A 501 -28.39 -19.24 25.00
C LEU A 501 -27.05 -18.63 25.46
N GLY A 502 -26.11 -19.42 25.97
CA GLY A 502 -24.78 -18.95 26.41
C GLY A 502 -24.76 -18.14 27.72
N ARG A 503 -25.90 -17.93 28.39
CA ARG A 503 -25.94 -17.29 29.72
C ARG A 503 -25.54 -18.31 30.79
N VAL A 504 -24.36 -18.13 31.36
CA VAL A 504 -23.88 -18.90 32.51
C VAL A 504 -24.57 -18.38 33.78
N GLY A 505 -25.26 -19.25 34.51
CA GLY A 505 -25.85 -18.91 35.80
C GLY A 505 -24.76 -18.89 36.89
N PHE A 506 -24.10 -17.75 37.08
CA PHE A 506 -23.08 -17.61 38.10
C PHE A 506 -23.69 -17.37 39.48
N ASN A 507 -23.01 -17.87 40.52
CA ASN A 507 -23.18 -17.37 41.87
C ASN A 507 -22.87 -15.87 41.88
N LYS A 508 -23.70 -15.06 42.54
CA LYS A 508 -23.49 -13.63 42.72
C LYS A 508 -23.35 -13.31 44.19
N ASP A 509 -22.44 -12.40 44.52
CA ASP A 509 -22.29 -11.79 45.84
C ASP A 509 -21.98 -10.30 45.64
N VAL A 510 -23.02 -9.47 45.77
CA VAL A 510 -23.01 -8.07 45.36
C VAL A 510 -23.32 -7.20 46.57
N ALA A 511 -22.48 -6.20 46.86
CA ALA A 511 -22.82 -5.17 47.82
C ALA A 511 -24.00 -4.35 47.28
N CYS A 512 -25.01 -4.09 48.10
CA CYS A 512 -26.24 -3.45 47.65
C CYS A 512 -26.78 -2.47 48.68
N ILE A 513 -27.52 -1.49 48.18
CA ILE A 513 -28.32 -0.56 48.98
C ILE A 513 -29.79 -0.75 48.60
N GLY A 514 -30.68 -0.61 49.57
CA GLY A 514 -32.11 -0.58 49.31
C GLY A 514 -32.82 0.58 49.98
N PHE A 515 -33.91 1.04 49.37
CA PHE A 515 -34.65 2.22 49.79
C PHE A 515 -36.11 2.15 49.34
N LEU A 516 -37.00 2.73 50.15
CA LEU A 516 -38.41 2.88 49.79
C LEU A 516 -38.65 4.01 48.79
N SER A 517 -39.63 3.83 47.92
CA SER A 517 -40.23 4.91 47.13
C SER A 517 -40.94 5.92 48.03
N ASP A 518 -41.19 7.13 47.50
CA ASP A 518 -41.80 8.23 48.26
C ASP A 518 -43.21 7.92 48.77
N ASP A 519 -43.94 7.04 48.09
CA ASP A 519 -45.27 6.54 48.49
C ASP A 519 -45.21 5.31 49.43
N GLU A 520 -44.01 4.87 49.80
CA GLU A 520 -43.73 3.69 50.63
C GLU A 520 -44.27 2.36 50.08
N MET A 521 -44.61 2.31 48.78
CA MET A 521 -45.19 1.13 48.14
C MET A 521 -44.16 0.24 47.44
N ILE A 522 -42.97 0.76 47.14
CA ILE A 522 -41.92 0.03 46.39
C ILE A 522 -40.61 0.05 47.18
N LEU A 523 -40.09 -1.12 47.53
CA LEU A 523 -38.73 -1.28 47.99
C LEU A 523 -37.82 -1.54 46.78
N ASN A 524 -36.88 -0.63 46.53
CA ASN A 524 -35.87 -0.78 45.48
C ASN A 524 -34.58 -1.29 46.10
N VAL A 525 -33.91 -2.24 45.45
CA VAL A 525 -32.60 -2.78 45.87
C VAL A 525 -31.66 -2.75 44.67
N VAL A 526 -30.53 -2.08 44.82
CA VAL A 526 -29.58 -1.85 43.71
C VAL A 526 -28.16 -2.12 44.15
N ALA A 527 -27.31 -2.58 43.22
CA ALA A 527 -25.87 -2.75 43.46
C ALA A 527 -25.24 -1.45 43.93
N GLU A 528 -24.37 -1.46 44.94
CA GLU A 528 -23.67 -0.26 45.40
C GLU A 528 -22.63 0.21 44.36
N ASN A 529 -21.87 -0.73 43.80
CA ASN A 529 -20.83 -0.48 42.80
C ASN A 529 -21.41 -0.44 41.38
N HIS A 530 -20.96 0.52 40.57
CA HIS A 530 -21.37 0.68 39.17
C HIS A 530 -20.95 -0.48 38.27
N LYS A 531 -19.93 -1.26 38.66
CA LYS A 531 -19.48 -2.45 37.92
C LYS A 531 -20.40 -3.66 38.12
N ASP A 532 -21.22 -3.65 39.17
CA ASP A 532 -22.08 -4.77 39.52
C ASP A 532 -23.51 -4.56 38.96
N SER A 533 -24.09 -5.61 38.40
CA SER A 533 -25.46 -5.60 37.88
C SER A 533 -26.43 -6.22 38.89
N LEU A 534 -27.14 -5.34 39.62
CA LEU A 534 -28.27 -5.68 40.48
C LEU A 534 -29.29 -4.53 40.50
N ALA A 535 -30.53 -4.84 40.15
CA ALA A 535 -31.69 -3.98 40.33
C ALA A 535 -32.91 -4.86 40.59
N LEU A 536 -33.46 -4.79 41.79
CA LEU A 536 -34.69 -5.47 42.20
C LEU A 536 -35.69 -4.43 42.69
N SER A 537 -36.96 -4.69 42.47
CA SER A 537 -38.05 -3.92 43.03
C SER A 537 -39.00 -4.89 43.70
N PHE A 538 -39.57 -4.47 44.83
CA PHE A 538 -40.58 -5.22 45.55
C PHE A 538 -41.77 -4.32 45.84
N TYR A 539 -42.98 -4.80 45.57
CA TYR A 539 -44.22 -4.09 45.86
C TYR A 539 -44.77 -4.49 47.21
N ARG A 540 -45.30 -3.55 47.97
CA ARG A 540 -45.94 -3.86 49.24
C ARG A 540 -47.21 -4.65 49.01
N LYS A 541 -47.34 -5.81 49.67
CA LYS A 541 -48.57 -6.61 49.66
C LYS A 541 -49.61 -5.89 50.51
N LYS A 542 -50.74 -5.54 49.90
CA LYS A 542 -51.86 -4.85 50.56
C LYS A 542 -52.55 -5.73 51.59
#